data_AF-M7ND57-F1
#
_entry.id   AF-M7ND57-F1
#
_cell.length_a   1.000
_cell.length_b   1.000
_cell.length_c   1.000
_cell.angle_alpha   90.00
_cell.angle_beta   90.00
_cell.angle_gamma   90.00
#
_symmetry.space_group_name_H-M   'P 1'
#
loop_
_entity.id
_entity.type
_entity.pdbx_description
1 polymer ?
#
loop_
_entity_poly.entity_id
_entity_poly.type
_entity_poly.pdbx_seq_one_letter_code
_entity_poly.pdbx_strand_id
1 'polypeptide(L)'
;MTKGCYSVGKREDIYEYIIGRKEELAEEWLERSAGGGAESVFHAGDKGKLHLQHDKLIEAVSRIFVESNNEFKVHIDEWSGSVAADWVKSGVTMHETISQFRVIRTDYWNSVKNYILSEKQEFSIEDAFYWSNLVNDAFDFIMENFARHFEEAHKNILSSQQQMITELSSPVIPVKRGIGILPLVGDIDTYRARIILETGLEQAAKQKLDMLFIDLSAVPIVDTMVAHQLFQLIDALRLIGVEAILSGIRPEIAQTAVQLGIEFRGIKTQATLMNALELYS
;
A
#
# COMPACT_ATOMS: atom_id res chain seq x y z
N MET A 1 -35.40 30.32 -23.14
CA MET A 1 -34.34 29.38 -23.57
C MET A 1 -33.34 30.15 -24.41
N THR A 2 -32.47 30.91 -23.75
CA THR A 2 -31.37 31.65 -24.39
C THR A 2 -30.16 30.72 -24.40
N LYS A 3 -29.74 30.30 -25.59
CA LYS A 3 -28.43 29.67 -25.80
C LYS A 3 -27.37 30.73 -25.47
N GLY A 4 -26.89 30.73 -24.23
CA GLY A 4 -25.68 31.45 -23.85
C GLY A 4 -24.53 30.89 -24.67
N CYS A 5 -24.10 31.65 -25.68
CA CYS A 5 -22.88 31.37 -26.40
C CYS A 5 -21.73 31.71 -25.44
N TYR A 6 -21.34 30.78 -24.58
CA TYR A 6 -20.11 30.90 -23.79
C TYR A 6 -18.96 30.88 -24.81
N SER A 7 -18.53 32.06 -25.26
CA SER A 7 -17.62 32.17 -26.39
C SER A 7 -16.32 31.45 -26.05
N VAL A 8 -15.93 30.48 -26.88
CA VAL A 8 -14.72 29.66 -26.75
C VAL A 8 -13.50 30.51 -26.39
N GLY A 9 -13.35 31.71 -26.96
CA GLY A 9 -12.25 32.63 -26.66
C GLY A 9 -12.12 33.03 -25.18
N LYS A 10 -13.22 33.30 -24.47
CA LYS A 10 -13.15 33.66 -23.04
C LYS A 10 -12.60 32.52 -22.16
N ARG A 11 -12.77 31.26 -22.59
CA ARG A 11 -12.24 30.10 -21.87
C ARG A 11 -10.76 29.91 -22.12
N GLU A 12 -10.32 30.13 -23.37
CA GLU A 12 -8.90 30.13 -23.73
C GLU A 12 -8.15 31.23 -22.96
N ASP A 13 -8.72 32.43 -22.83
CA ASP A 13 -8.07 33.52 -22.09
C ASP A 13 -7.87 33.20 -20.60
N ILE A 14 -8.87 32.57 -19.96
CA ILE A 14 -8.75 32.09 -18.56
C ILE A 14 -7.68 31.01 -18.44
N TYR A 15 -7.69 30.04 -19.38
CA TYR A 15 -6.69 28.98 -19.40
C TYR A 15 -5.29 29.57 -19.46
N GLU A 16 -5.00 30.45 -20.43
CA GLU A 16 -3.69 31.07 -20.59
C GLU A 16 -3.29 31.91 -19.37
N TYR A 17 -4.24 32.65 -18.77
CA TYR A 17 -3.98 33.40 -17.54
C TYR A 17 -3.58 32.49 -16.37
N ILE A 18 -4.33 31.41 -16.13
CA ILE A 18 -4.06 30.48 -15.03
C ILE A 18 -2.75 29.72 -15.26
N ILE A 19 -2.50 29.25 -16.49
CA ILE A 19 -1.25 28.60 -16.86
C ILE A 19 -0.06 29.56 -16.72
N GLY A 20 -0.22 30.84 -17.03
CA GLY A 20 0.81 31.85 -16.79
C GLY A 20 1.17 32.08 -15.32
N ARG A 21 0.27 31.73 -14.39
CA ARG A 21 0.44 31.92 -12.92
C ARG A 21 0.70 30.63 -12.15
N LYS A 22 0.79 29.48 -12.81
CA LYS A 22 0.88 28.17 -12.13
C LYS A 22 2.11 28.03 -11.21
N GLU A 23 3.24 28.66 -11.59
CA GLU A 23 4.45 28.72 -10.76
C GLU A 23 4.24 29.59 -9.52
N GLU A 24 3.71 30.81 -9.69
CA GLU A 24 3.37 31.72 -8.59
C GLU A 24 2.40 31.06 -7.59
N LEU A 25 1.36 30.38 -8.08
CA LEU A 25 0.41 29.66 -7.24
C LEU A 25 1.07 28.52 -6.45
N ALA A 26 2.04 27.83 -7.04
CA ALA A 26 2.79 26.78 -6.35
C ALA A 26 3.69 27.36 -5.26
N GLU A 27 4.34 28.50 -5.51
CA GLU A 27 5.13 29.24 -4.52
C GLU A 27 4.25 29.72 -3.35
N GLU A 28 3.13 30.39 -3.64
CA GLU A 28 2.17 30.86 -2.62
C GLU A 28 1.64 29.70 -1.75
N TRP A 29 1.37 28.55 -2.36
CA TRP A 29 0.94 27.35 -1.63
C TRP A 29 2.07 26.80 -0.73
N LEU A 30 3.31 26.74 -1.24
CA LEU A 30 4.47 26.28 -0.50
C LEU A 30 4.88 27.23 0.64
N GLU A 31 4.63 28.53 0.53
CA GLU A 31 4.87 29.48 1.63
C GLU A 31 3.98 29.21 2.85
N ARG A 32 2.79 28.63 2.62
CA ARG A 32 1.85 28.24 3.67
C ARG A 32 2.21 26.91 4.35
N SER A 33 3.33 26.30 3.97
CA SER A 33 3.85 25.04 4.54
C SER A 33 4.27 25.12 6.02
N ALA A 34 4.36 26.33 6.59
CA ALA A 34 4.79 26.53 7.96
C ALA A 34 3.74 25.99 8.96
N GLY A 35 4.02 24.83 9.58
CA GLY A 35 3.29 24.33 10.74
C GLY A 35 2.65 22.94 10.61
N GLY A 36 2.89 22.20 9.52
CA GLY A 36 2.39 20.83 9.36
C GLY A 36 3.05 19.83 10.31
N GLY A 37 2.25 18.95 10.94
CA GLY A 37 2.76 17.80 11.69
C GLY A 37 3.40 16.73 10.80
N ALA A 38 3.86 15.61 11.37
CA ALA A 38 4.59 14.56 10.64
C ALA A 38 3.84 13.96 9.43
N GLU A 39 2.50 14.06 9.45
CA GLU A 39 1.59 13.55 8.41
C GLU A 39 1.33 14.57 7.28
N SER A 40 1.93 15.76 7.35
CA SER A 40 1.73 16.81 6.36
C SER A 40 2.48 16.51 5.06
N VAL A 41 1.87 16.86 3.92
CA VAL A 41 2.53 16.88 2.60
C VAL A 41 3.87 17.63 2.65
N PHE A 42 3.96 18.66 3.48
CA PHE A 42 5.14 19.50 3.60
C PHE A 42 6.24 18.94 4.53
N HIS A 43 5.94 17.95 5.37
CA HIS A 43 6.92 17.38 6.30
C HIS A 43 7.87 16.41 5.59
N ALA A 44 7.34 15.63 4.65
CA ALA A 44 8.08 14.58 3.95
C ALA A 44 8.45 14.94 2.50
N GLY A 45 7.88 16.01 1.94
CA GLY A 45 8.04 16.36 0.53
C GLY A 45 9.25 17.24 0.23
N ASP A 46 10.01 16.87 -0.80
CA ASP A 46 10.95 17.79 -1.47
C ASP A 46 10.16 18.97 -2.06
N LYS A 47 10.47 20.20 -1.63
CA LYS A 47 9.78 21.41 -2.10
C LYS A 47 9.78 21.55 -3.62
N GLY A 48 10.86 21.16 -4.31
CA GLY A 48 10.91 21.19 -5.77
C GLY A 48 9.97 20.17 -6.41
N LYS A 49 9.81 19.00 -5.77
CA LYS A 49 8.86 17.98 -6.20
C LYS A 49 7.41 18.39 -5.94
N LEU A 50 7.13 18.93 -4.76
CA LEU A 50 5.81 19.45 -4.40
C LEU A 50 5.40 20.60 -5.34
N HIS A 51 6.33 21.48 -5.67
CA HIS A 51 6.13 22.53 -6.67
C HIS A 51 5.70 21.93 -8.02
N LEU A 52 6.45 20.94 -8.52
CA LEU A 52 6.12 20.29 -9.80
C LEU A 52 4.78 19.54 -9.76
N GLN A 53 4.45 18.91 -8.63
CA GLN A 53 3.16 18.23 -8.44
C GLN A 53 2.00 19.22 -8.44
N HIS A 54 2.15 20.36 -7.76
CA HIS A 54 1.18 21.44 -7.76
C HIS A 54 1.03 22.05 -9.16
N ASP A 55 2.13 22.38 -9.82
CA ASP A 55 2.14 22.92 -11.19
C ASP A 55 1.32 22.03 -12.15
N LYS A 56 1.60 20.73 -12.16
CA LYS A 56 0.87 19.77 -13.00
C LYS A 56 -0.59 19.61 -12.62
N LEU A 57 -0.95 19.79 -11.35
CA LEU A 57 -2.35 19.80 -10.90
C LEU A 57 -3.09 20.99 -11.51
N ILE A 58 -2.51 22.18 -11.43
CA ILE A 58 -3.09 23.40 -12.02
C ILE A 58 -3.26 23.20 -13.53
N GLU A 59 -2.26 22.64 -14.21
CA GLU A 59 -2.36 22.34 -15.64
C GLU A 59 -3.47 21.34 -15.96
N ALA A 60 -3.53 20.21 -15.25
CA ALA A 60 -4.53 19.16 -15.48
C ALA A 60 -5.97 19.65 -15.25
N VAL A 61 -6.19 20.45 -14.20
CA VAL A 61 -7.51 21.04 -13.91
C VAL A 61 -7.87 22.13 -14.92
N SER A 62 -6.91 22.97 -15.33
CA SER A 62 -7.15 24.08 -16.25
C SER A 62 -7.56 23.61 -17.65
N ARG A 63 -7.15 22.40 -18.06
CA ARG A 63 -7.55 21.80 -19.34
C ARG A 63 -9.07 21.71 -19.53
N ILE A 64 -9.87 21.71 -18.46
CA ILE A 64 -11.34 21.78 -18.52
C ILE A 64 -11.86 22.97 -19.36
N PHE A 65 -11.07 24.04 -19.47
CA PHE A 65 -11.45 25.24 -20.23
C PHE A 65 -11.25 25.09 -21.74
N VAL A 66 -10.29 24.25 -22.17
CA VAL A 66 -9.83 24.17 -23.56
C VAL A 66 -10.08 22.80 -24.21
N GLU A 67 -10.22 21.74 -23.42
CA GLU A 67 -10.43 20.37 -23.88
C GLU A 67 -11.87 19.89 -23.72
N SER A 68 -12.21 18.80 -24.40
CA SER A 68 -13.50 18.13 -24.20
C SER A 68 -13.54 17.35 -22.89
N ASN A 69 -14.75 17.08 -22.37
CA ASN A 69 -14.96 16.44 -21.07
C ASN A 69 -14.27 15.08 -20.85
N ASN A 70 -13.82 14.39 -21.91
CA ASN A 70 -13.15 13.09 -21.77
C ASN A 70 -11.62 13.20 -21.86
N GLU A 71 -11.08 14.24 -22.49
CA GLU A 71 -9.63 14.39 -22.70
C GLU A 71 -8.94 14.87 -21.42
N PHE A 72 -9.47 15.91 -20.77
CA PHE A 72 -8.87 16.45 -19.54
C PHE A 72 -8.82 15.42 -18.41
N LYS A 73 -9.77 14.47 -18.40
CA LYS A 73 -9.86 13.39 -17.40
C LYS A 73 -8.67 12.44 -17.45
N VAL A 74 -8.08 12.23 -18.62
CA VAL A 74 -6.88 11.39 -18.79
C VAL A 74 -5.70 12.04 -18.05
N HIS A 75 -5.53 13.34 -18.22
CA HIS A 75 -4.48 14.10 -17.53
C HIS A 75 -4.64 14.06 -16.00
N ILE A 76 -5.89 14.14 -15.52
CA ILE A 76 -6.19 14.02 -14.09
C ILE A 76 -5.87 12.61 -13.56
N ASP A 77 -6.21 11.56 -14.31
CA ASP A 77 -5.93 10.18 -13.90
C ASP A 77 -4.42 9.91 -13.80
N GLU A 78 -3.66 10.32 -14.82
CA GLU A 78 -2.20 10.20 -14.85
C GLU A 78 -1.53 10.93 -13.70
N TRP A 79 -1.94 12.19 -13.46
CA TRP A 79 -1.44 12.97 -12.34
C TRP A 79 -1.80 12.31 -11.00
N SER A 80 -3.05 11.89 -10.83
CA SER A 80 -3.56 11.30 -9.59
C SER A 80 -2.80 10.03 -9.22
N GLY A 81 -2.58 9.12 -10.18
CA GLY A 81 -1.85 7.87 -9.94
C GLY A 81 -0.40 8.10 -9.50
N SER A 82 0.30 9.02 -10.18
CA SER A 82 1.70 9.34 -9.88
C SER A 82 1.87 9.99 -8.50
N VAL A 83 1.03 10.99 -8.19
CA VAL A 83 1.14 11.76 -6.93
C VAL A 83 0.62 10.96 -5.73
N ALA A 84 -0.48 10.23 -5.88
CA ALA A 84 -1.03 9.41 -4.78
C ALA A 84 -0.03 8.35 -4.32
N ALA A 85 0.60 7.63 -5.26
CA ALA A 85 1.60 6.62 -4.93
C ALA A 85 2.81 7.21 -4.17
N ASP A 86 3.18 8.44 -4.50
CA ASP A 86 4.29 9.15 -3.86
C ASP A 86 3.94 9.64 -2.45
N TRP A 87 2.74 10.20 -2.28
CA TRP A 87 2.26 10.72 -1.00
C TRP A 87 2.04 9.60 0.01
N VAL A 88 1.49 8.45 -0.42
CA VAL A 88 1.37 7.26 0.43
C VAL A 88 2.75 6.78 0.91
N LYS A 89 3.75 6.71 0.02
CA LYS A 89 5.12 6.32 0.39
C LYS A 89 5.76 7.29 1.39
N SER A 90 5.37 8.55 1.33
CA SER A 90 5.86 9.62 2.20
C SER A 90 5.10 9.73 3.52
N GLY A 91 4.09 8.88 3.77
CA GLY A 91 3.32 8.86 5.01
C GLY A 91 2.24 9.94 5.12
N VAL A 92 1.89 10.60 4.01
CA VAL A 92 0.80 11.58 3.97
C VAL A 92 -0.53 10.86 4.16
N THR A 93 -1.43 11.43 4.96
CA THR A 93 -2.76 10.86 5.20
C THR A 93 -3.82 11.40 4.24
N MET A 94 -4.89 10.63 4.03
CA MET A 94 -6.03 11.08 3.23
C MET A 94 -6.66 12.37 3.77
N HIS A 95 -6.71 12.52 5.10
CA HIS A 95 -7.22 13.74 5.74
C HIS A 95 -6.40 14.97 5.34
N GLU A 96 -5.06 14.84 5.36
CA GLU A 96 -4.18 15.91 4.92
C GLU A 96 -4.37 16.21 3.42
N THR A 97 -4.42 15.17 2.58
CA THR A 97 -4.67 15.31 1.14
C THR A 97 -5.93 16.14 0.86
N ILE A 98 -7.05 15.81 1.51
CA ILE A 98 -8.32 16.52 1.35
C ILE A 98 -8.18 17.99 1.81
N SER A 99 -7.45 18.22 2.90
CA SER A 99 -7.17 19.57 3.39
C SER A 99 -6.39 20.39 2.35
N GLN A 100 -5.39 19.80 1.69
CA GLN A 100 -4.61 20.46 0.65
C GLN A 100 -5.43 20.74 -0.62
N PHE A 101 -6.25 19.80 -1.08
CA PHE A 101 -7.16 20.06 -2.21
C PHE A 101 -8.13 21.22 -1.92
N ARG A 102 -8.61 21.36 -0.68
CA ARG A 102 -9.46 22.50 -0.29
C ARG A 102 -8.72 23.83 -0.42
N VAL A 103 -7.46 23.89 0.02
CA VAL A 103 -6.61 25.09 -0.08
C VAL A 103 -6.38 25.44 -1.55
N ILE A 104 -5.89 24.48 -2.33
CA ILE A 104 -5.56 24.67 -3.75
C ILE A 104 -6.79 25.09 -4.55
N ARG A 105 -7.96 24.47 -4.32
CA ARG A 105 -9.22 24.88 -4.97
C ARG A 105 -9.60 26.32 -4.66
N THR A 106 -9.37 26.77 -3.44
CA THR A 106 -9.67 28.13 -3.00
C THR A 106 -8.74 29.13 -3.69
N ASP A 107 -7.44 28.83 -3.76
CA ASP A 107 -6.45 29.66 -4.44
C ASP A 107 -6.71 29.74 -5.95
N TYR A 108 -7.03 28.60 -6.55
CA TYR A 108 -7.40 28.51 -7.96
C TYR A 108 -8.61 29.42 -8.26
N TRP A 109 -9.69 29.31 -7.48
CA TRP A 109 -10.88 30.12 -7.70
C TRP A 109 -10.63 31.62 -7.44
N ASN A 110 -9.80 31.97 -6.45
CA ASN A 110 -9.39 33.35 -6.22
C ASN A 110 -8.60 33.90 -7.41
N SER A 111 -7.75 33.09 -8.05
CA SER A 111 -7.03 33.48 -9.26
C SER A 111 -7.98 33.77 -10.42
N VAL A 112 -8.95 32.87 -10.68
CA VAL A 112 -10.00 33.09 -11.70
C VAL A 112 -10.81 34.35 -11.40
N LYS A 113 -11.22 34.55 -10.15
CA LYS A 113 -11.94 35.76 -9.73
C LYS A 113 -11.11 37.03 -9.97
N ASN A 114 -9.82 37.02 -9.63
CA ASN A 114 -8.96 38.19 -9.81
C ASN A 114 -8.81 38.55 -11.29
N TYR A 115 -8.68 37.56 -12.17
CA TYR A 115 -8.69 37.76 -13.62
C TYR A 115 -9.97 38.48 -14.09
N ILE A 116 -11.13 37.95 -13.69
CA ILE A 116 -12.45 38.53 -14.04
C ILE A 116 -12.56 39.99 -13.59
N LEU A 117 -12.01 40.32 -12.41
CA LEU A 117 -12.06 41.66 -11.84
C LEU A 117 -11.01 42.62 -12.44
N SER A 118 -9.88 42.11 -12.94
CA SER A 118 -8.80 42.92 -13.51
C SER A 118 -9.01 43.28 -14.97
N GLU A 119 -9.76 42.44 -15.70
CA GLU A 119 -10.00 42.62 -17.13
C GLU A 119 -11.05 43.69 -17.42
N LYS A 120 -10.85 44.41 -18.53
CA LYS A 120 -11.80 45.43 -19.00
C LYS A 120 -12.94 44.86 -19.84
N GLN A 121 -12.89 43.56 -20.14
CA GLN A 121 -13.92 42.86 -20.90
C GLN A 121 -15.17 42.64 -20.02
N GLU A 122 -16.36 42.76 -20.61
CA GLU A 122 -17.60 42.43 -19.90
C GLU A 122 -17.74 40.90 -19.75
N PHE A 123 -17.60 40.45 -18.51
CA PHE A 123 -18.00 39.12 -18.07
C PHE A 123 -19.38 39.16 -17.43
N SER A 124 -20.26 38.25 -17.83
CA SER A 124 -21.57 38.14 -17.21
C SER A 124 -21.51 37.33 -15.92
N ILE A 125 -22.54 37.44 -15.10
CA ILE A 125 -22.71 36.57 -13.92
C ILE A 125 -22.87 35.11 -14.38
N GLU A 126 -23.53 34.88 -15.51
CA GLU A 126 -23.69 33.57 -16.12
C GLU A 126 -22.33 32.94 -16.52
N ASP A 127 -21.39 33.73 -17.05
CA ASP A 127 -20.04 33.27 -17.36
C ASP A 127 -19.32 32.79 -16.09
N ALA A 128 -19.38 33.60 -15.01
CA ALA A 128 -18.76 33.26 -13.73
C ALA A 128 -19.35 31.99 -13.10
N PHE A 129 -20.69 31.82 -13.12
CA PHE A 129 -21.33 30.59 -12.64
C PHE A 129 -20.96 29.38 -13.49
N TYR A 130 -20.90 29.54 -14.81
CA TYR A 130 -20.52 28.45 -15.70
C TYR A 130 -19.08 27.98 -15.42
N TRP A 131 -18.12 28.89 -15.27
CA TRP A 131 -16.75 28.53 -14.93
C TRP A 131 -16.61 27.97 -13.53
N SER A 132 -17.36 28.51 -12.55
CA SER A 132 -17.39 27.93 -11.20
C SER A 132 -17.82 26.46 -11.24
N ASN A 133 -18.82 26.11 -12.06
CA ASN A 133 -19.26 24.73 -12.21
C ASN A 133 -18.21 23.86 -12.89
N LEU A 134 -17.57 24.33 -13.97
CA LEU A 134 -16.47 23.59 -14.62
C LEU A 134 -15.32 23.30 -13.66
N VAL A 135 -14.91 24.30 -12.87
CA VAL A 135 -13.83 24.15 -11.89
C VAL A 135 -14.24 23.18 -10.78
N ASN A 136 -15.48 23.28 -10.27
CA ASN A 136 -15.98 22.32 -9.27
C ASN A 136 -15.99 20.90 -9.83
N ASP A 137 -16.49 20.68 -11.05
CA ASP A 137 -16.52 19.37 -11.69
C ASP A 137 -15.09 18.79 -11.86
N ALA A 138 -14.13 19.62 -12.24
CA ALA A 138 -12.73 19.21 -12.37
C ALA A 138 -12.11 18.85 -11.01
N PHE A 139 -12.36 19.66 -9.96
CA PHE A 139 -11.87 19.39 -8.61
C PHE A 139 -12.54 18.17 -7.96
N ASP A 140 -13.82 17.95 -8.21
CA ASP A 140 -14.53 16.76 -7.71
C ASP A 140 -14.00 15.50 -8.40
N PHE A 141 -13.76 15.56 -9.72
CA PHE A 141 -13.19 14.44 -10.47
C PHE A 141 -11.76 14.11 -10.03
N ILE A 142 -10.89 15.10 -9.80
CA ILE A 142 -9.53 14.84 -9.31
C ILE A 142 -9.53 14.32 -7.88
N MET A 143 -10.39 14.82 -7.00
CA MET A 143 -10.50 14.30 -5.63
C MET A 143 -10.95 12.83 -5.62
N GLU A 144 -11.95 12.47 -6.44
CA GLU A 144 -12.41 11.09 -6.57
C GLU A 144 -11.32 10.16 -7.12
N ASN A 145 -10.66 10.55 -8.21
CA ASN A 145 -9.60 9.74 -8.81
C ASN A 145 -8.37 9.63 -7.92
N PHE A 146 -7.96 10.71 -7.29
CA PHE A 146 -6.87 10.69 -6.32
C PHE A 146 -7.20 9.76 -5.17
N ALA A 147 -8.43 9.81 -4.62
CA ALA A 147 -8.83 8.94 -3.53
C ALA A 147 -8.74 7.45 -3.91
N ARG A 148 -9.19 7.10 -5.12
CA ARG A 148 -9.07 5.74 -5.66
C ARG A 148 -7.61 5.29 -5.77
N HIS A 149 -6.75 6.08 -6.42
CA HIS A 149 -5.33 5.75 -6.57
C HIS A 149 -4.59 5.68 -5.23
N PHE A 150 -4.96 6.53 -4.28
CA PHE A 150 -4.42 6.54 -2.93
C PHE A 150 -4.80 5.26 -2.16
N GLU A 151 -6.06 4.81 -2.27
CA GLU A 151 -6.50 3.55 -1.70
C GLU A 151 -5.78 2.35 -2.33
N GLU A 152 -5.63 2.33 -3.66
CA GLU A 152 -4.88 1.29 -4.38
C GLU A 152 -3.41 1.24 -3.94
N ALA A 153 -2.74 2.39 -3.85
CA ALA A 153 -1.36 2.50 -3.40
C ALA A 153 -1.19 2.01 -1.94
N HIS A 154 -2.10 2.37 -1.05
CA HIS A 154 -2.09 1.87 0.33
C HIS A 154 -2.27 0.35 0.40
N LYS A 155 -3.23 -0.21 -0.35
CA LYS A 155 -3.45 -1.66 -0.41
C LYS A 155 -2.19 -2.38 -0.89
N ASN A 156 -1.52 -1.85 -1.91
CA ASN A 156 -0.29 -2.42 -2.46
C ASN A 156 0.86 -2.41 -1.45
N ILE A 157 1.00 -1.35 -0.65
CA ILE A 157 2.02 -1.31 0.40
C ILE A 157 1.69 -2.31 1.51
N LEU A 158 0.43 -2.37 1.96
CA LEU A 158 0.00 -3.31 2.99
C LEU A 158 0.19 -4.76 2.57
N SER A 159 -0.19 -5.11 1.33
CA SER A 159 0.00 -6.46 0.80
C SER A 159 1.48 -6.82 0.68
N SER A 160 2.33 -5.90 0.22
CA SER A 160 3.78 -6.11 0.15
C SER A 160 4.40 -6.29 1.53
N GLN A 161 3.95 -5.50 2.53
CA GLN A 161 4.39 -5.66 3.92
C GLN A 161 3.96 -7.02 4.50
N GLN A 162 2.74 -7.46 4.21
CA GLN A 162 2.25 -8.77 4.64
C GLN A 162 3.01 -9.93 3.98
N GLN A 163 3.29 -9.84 2.68
CA GLN A 163 4.07 -10.85 1.97
C GLN A 163 5.51 -10.94 2.50
N MET A 164 6.14 -9.81 2.82
CA MET A 164 7.48 -9.81 3.43
C MET A 164 7.47 -10.51 4.80
N ILE A 165 6.43 -10.29 5.61
CA ILE A 165 6.26 -11.01 6.89
C ILE A 165 6.11 -12.52 6.65
N THR A 166 5.39 -12.92 5.60
CA THR A 166 5.24 -14.32 5.21
C THR A 166 6.55 -14.95 4.72
N GLU A 167 7.31 -14.28 3.85
CA GLU A 167 8.59 -14.79 3.34
C GLU A 167 9.67 -14.88 4.43
N LEU A 168 9.60 -14.02 5.44
CA LEU A 168 10.43 -14.08 6.64
C LEU A 168 9.93 -15.11 7.67
N SER A 169 8.73 -15.66 7.50
CA SER A 169 8.16 -16.61 8.45
C SER A 169 8.71 -18.02 8.22
N SER A 170 9.73 -18.35 9.01
CA SER A 170 10.31 -19.70 9.18
C SER A 170 11.09 -20.24 7.97
N PRO A 171 12.24 -19.64 7.61
CA PRO A 171 13.15 -20.26 6.64
C PRO A 171 13.71 -21.57 7.21
N VAL A 172 13.92 -22.58 6.36
CA VAL A 172 14.68 -23.78 6.71
C VAL A 172 16.16 -23.41 6.75
N ILE A 173 16.74 -23.43 7.95
CA ILE A 173 18.12 -23.08 8.25
C ILE A 173 18.99 -24.34 8.19
N PRO A 174 19.90 -24.49 7.21
CA PRO A 174 20.81 -25.62 7.18
C PRO A 174 21.85 -25.49 8.29
N VAL A 175 22.02 -26.53 9.10
CA VAL A 175 23.03 -26.57 10.17
C VAL A 175 24.19 -27.52 9.87
N LYS A 176 23.96 -28.54 9.04
CA LYS A 176 24.97 -29.47 8.53
C LYS A 176 24.48 -30.04 7.21
N ARG A 177 25.37 -30.68 6.44
CA ARG A 177 24.97 -31.40 5.22
C ARG A 177 23.87 -32.40 5.56
N GLY A 178 22.74 -32.31 4.85
CA GLY A 178 21.58 -33.18 5.05
C GLY A 178 20.73 -32.82 6.28
N ILE A 179 21.07 -31.79 7.04
CA ILE A 179 20.36 -31.44 8.28
C ILE A 179 19.97 -29.96 8.29
N GLY A 180 18.66 -29.70 8.45
CA GLY A 180 18.11 -28.36 8.59
C GLY A 180 17.23 -28.19 9.82
N ILE A 181 16.94 -26.93 10.14
CA ILE A 181 16.04 -26.52 11.22
C ILE A 181 14.95 -25.62 10.64
N LEU A 182 13.69 -25.88 11.00
CA LEU A 182 12.54 -25.04 10.71
C LEU A 182 12.02 -24.46 12.03
N PRO A 183 12.48 -23.26 12.43
CA PRO A 183 12.01 -22.62 13.65
C PRO A 183 10.65 -21.97 13.41
N LEU A 184 9.63 -22.34 14.18
CA LEU A 184 8.31 -21.70 14.12
C LEU A 184 8.19 -20.67 15.24
N VAL A 185 7.80 -19.44 14.87
CA VAL A 185 7.74 -18.31 15.81
C VAL A 185 6.39 -17.60 15.72
N GLY A 186 5.85 -17.29 16.91
CA GLY A 186 4.62 -16.51 17.08
C GLY A 186 3.35 -17.31 16.84
N ASP A 187 2.23 -16.61 16.76
CA ASP A 187 0.92 -17.22 16.55
C ASP A 187 0.78 -17.74 15.12
N ILE A 188 0.53 -19.03 14.97
CA ILE A 188 0.37 -19.67 13.67
C ILE A 188 -1.13 -19.79 13.41
N ASP A 189 -1.63 -19.11 12.37
CA ASP A 189 -2.97 -19.29 11.85
C ASP A 189 -2.98 -20.25 10.64
N THR A 190 -4.16 -20.57 10.12
CA THR A 190 -4.34 -21.45 8.96
C THR A 190 -3.62 -20.97 7.70
N TYR A 191 -3.48 -19.66 7.51
CA TYR A 191 -2.79 -19.10 6.34
C TYR A 191 -1.28 -19.31 6.47
N ARG A 192 -0.70 -18.96 7.62
CA ARG A 192 0.72 -19.17 7.93
C ARG A 192 1.09 -20.64 7.90
N ALA A 193 0.28 -21.53 8.47
CA ALA A 193 0.56 -22.96 8.49
C ALA A 193 0.58 -23.59 7.09
N ARG A 194 -0.30 -23.16 6.18
CA ARG A 194 -0.24 -23.56 4.77
C ARG A 194 1.07 -23.12 4.10
N ILE A 195 1.49 -21.87 4.33
CA ILE A 195 2.73 -21.35 3.76
C ILE A 195 3.92 -22.12 4.32
N ILE A 196 3.98 -22.33 5.64
CA ILE A 196 5.04 -23.12 6.29
C ILE A 196 5.12 -24.53 5.68
N LEU A 197 3.99 -25.16 5.37
CA LEU A 197 3.96 -26.46 4.71
C LEU A 197 4.56 -26.40 3.29
N GLU A 198 4.08 -25.48 2.45
CA GLU A 198 4.55 -25.32 1.07
C GLU A 198 6.05 -24.98 1.04
N THR A 199 6.47 -23.96 1.80
CA THR A 199 7.86 -23.49 1.82
C THR A 199 8.81 -24.47 2.52
N GLY A 200 8.36 -25.13 3.59
CA GLY A 200 9.16 -26.11 4.32
C GLY A 200 9.52 -27.32 3.46
N LEU A 201 8.55 -27.87 2.73
CA LEU A 201 8.76 -28.97 1.79
C LEU A 201 9.69 -28.57 0.64
N GLU A 202 9.42 -27.43 0.00
CA GLU A 202 10.24 -26.94 -1.11
C GLU A 202 11.68 -26.70 -0.69
N GLN A 203 11.90 -26.08 0.47
CA GLN A 203 13.24 -25.80 0.97
C GLN A 203 13.97 -27.07 1.38
N ALA A 204 13.30 -28.03 2.04
CA ALA A 204 13.91 -29.31 2.40
C ALA A 204 14.37 -30.09 1.16
N ALA A 205 13.54 -30.12 0.11
CA ALA A 205 13.88 -30.76 -1.16
C ALA A 205 15.03 -30.03 -1.88
N LYS A 206 14.96 -28.69 -1.97
CA LYS A 206 15.98 -27.85 -2.62
C LYS A 206 17.35 -27.96 -1.93
N GLN A 207 17.35 -28.01 -0.59
CA GLN A 207 18.56 -28.16 0.22
C GLN A 207 19.05 -29.61 0.35
N LYS A 208 18.30 -30.59 -0.20
CA LYS A 208 18.60 -32.03 -0.12
C LYS A 208 18.82 -32.49 1.32
N LEU A 209 17.86 -32.15 2.17
CA LEU A 209 17.91 -32.58 3.56
C LEU A 209 17.57 -34.07 3.66
N ASP A 210 18.22 -34.75 4.59
CA ASP A 210 17.85 -36.08 5.09
C ASP A 210 17.03 -35.95 6.38
N MET A 211 17.22 -34.84 7.12
CA MET A 211 16.61 -34.57 8.41
C MET A 211 16.21 -33.11 8.56
N LEU A 212 15.02 -32.87 9.14
CA LEU A 212 14.50 -31.54 9.46
C LEU A 212 14.02 -31.47 10.90
N PHE A 213 14.64 -30.60 11.70
CA PHE A 213 14.20 -30.30 13.06
C PHE A 213 13.16 -29.18 13.04
N ILE A 214 11.95 -29.44 13.51
CA ILE A 214 10.89 -28.43 13.61
C ILE A 214 10.81 -27.98 15.07
N ASP A 215 11.12 -26.70 15.34
CA ASP A 215 11.11 -26.14 16.70
C ASP A 215 9.84 -25.33 16.96
N LEU A 216 9.11 -25.74 18.00
CA LEU A 216 7.84 -25.15 18.45
C LEU A 216 8.00 -24.34 19.75
N SER A 217 9.23 -24.17 20.25
CA SER A 217 9.51 -23.52 21.53
C SER A 217 8.91 -22.10 21.64
N ALA A 218 8.91 -21.36 20.52
CA ALA A 218 8.42 -19.99 20.39
C ALA A 218 6.97 -19.90 19.85
N VAL A 219 6.21 -20.99 19.86
CA VAL A 219 4.79 -21.04 19.50
C VAL A 219 3.96 -21.13 20.77
N PRO A 220 3.17 -20.10 21.13
CA PRO A 220 2.43 -20.07 22.38
C PRO A 220 1.15 -20.91 22.34
N ILE A 221 0.44 -20.91 21.20
CA ILE A 221 -0.84 -21.62 21.01
C ILE A 221 -0.87 -22.21 19.60
N VAL A 222 -1.34 -23.44 19.50
CA VAL A 222 -1.63 -24.12 18.23
C VAL A 222 -3.09 -24.54 18.26
N ASP A 223 -3.89 -24.04 17.32
CA ASP A 223 -5.26 -24.50 17.17
C ASP A 223 -5.32 -25.90 16.53
N THR A 224 -6.50 -26.51 16.55
CA THR A 224 -6.74 -27.85 15.99
C THR A 224 -6.43 -27.95 14.48
N MET A 225 -6.70 -26.88 13.71
CA MET A 225 -6.48 -26.88 12.26
C MET A 225 -4.99 -26.77 11.91
N VAL A 226 -4.26 -25.91 12.62
CA VAL A 226 -2.83 -25.69 12.50
C VAL A 226 -2.06 -26.91 12.95
N ALA A 227 -2.46 -27.56 14.05
CA ALA A 227 -1.91 -28.84 14.46
C ALA A 227 -2.01 -29.85 13.31
N HIS A 228 -3.21 -30.01 12.72
CA HIS A 228 -3.41 -30.93 11.60
C HIS A 228 -2.48 -30.62 10.41
N GLN A 229 -2.32 -29.34 10.04
CA GLN A 229 -1.40 -28.95 8.96
C GLN A 229 0.07 -29.22 9.27
N LEU A 230 0.52 -29.02 10.52
CA LEU A 230 1.89 -29.36 10.94
C LEU A 230 2.18 -30.87 10.81
N PHE A 231 1.21 -31.72 11.17
CA PHE A 231 1.37 -33.16 11.01
C PHE A 231 1.32 -33.59 9.54
N GLN A 232 0.52 -32.94 8.69
CA GLN A 232 0.58 -33.14 7.24
C GLN A 232 1.95 -32.80 6.66
N LEU A 233 2.62 -31.74 7.15
CA LEU A 233 3.99 -31.42 6.76
C LEU A 233 4.96 -32.55 7.11
N ILE A 234 4.87 -33.12 8.33
CA ILE A 234 5.70 -34.24 8.76
C ILE A 234 5.52 -35.46 7.84
N ASP A 235 4.27 -35.81 7.54
CA ASP A 235 3.96 -36.92 6.63
C ASP A 235 4.49 -36.66 5.22
N ALA A 236 4.32 -35.44 4.70
CA ALA A 236 4.81 -35.05 3.39
C ALA A 236 6.35 -35.08 3.31
N LEU A 237 7.06 -34.63 4.36
CA LEU A 237 8.52 -34.72 4.46
C LEU A 237 8.98 -36.17 4.42
N ARG A 238 8.31 -37.05 5.16
CA ARG A 238 8.61 -38.49 5.16
C ARG A 238 8.43 -39.11 3.78
N LEU A 239 7.41 -38.71 3.02
CA LEU A 239 7.18 -39.21 1.66
C LEU A 239 8.31 -38.84 0.68
N ILE A 240 8.98 -37.70 0.89
CA ILE A 240 10.12 -37.26 0.09
C ILE A 240 11.47 -37.72 0.68
N GLY A 241 11.45 -38.56 1.71
CA GLY A 241 12.66 -39.14 2.32
C GLY A 241 13.34 -38.26 3.38
N VAL A 242 12.67 -37.23 3.88
CA VAL A 242 13.18 -36.35 4.94
C VAL A 242 12.60 -36.78 6.28
N GLU A 243 13.45 -37.12 7.25
CA GLU A 243 13.03 -37.45 8.61
C GLU A 243 12.76 -36.16 9.42
N ALA A 244 11.53 -35.97 9.89
CA ALA A 244 11.18 -34.83 10.74
C ALA A 244 11.31 -35.16 12.23
N ILE A 245 11.90 -34.25 13.00
CA ILE A 245 12.02 -34.33 14.46
C ILE A 245 11.40 -33.08 15.08
N LEU A 246 10.42 -33.26 15.95
CA LEU A 246 9.77 -32.14 16.65
C LEU A 246 10.53 -31.81 17.94
N SER A 247 10.67 -30.52 18.23
CA SER A 247 11.22 -30.03 19.49
C SER A 247 10.40 -28.89 20.08
N GLY A 248 10.49 -28.69 21.40
CA GLY A 248 9.82 -27.57 22.07
C GLY A 248 8.29 -27.70 22.15
N ILE A 249 7.74 -28.92 22.04
CA ILE A 249 6.29 -29.16 22.14
C ILE A 249 5.82 -28.81 23.56
N ARG A 250 4.89 -27.86 23.67
CA ARG A 250 4.22 -27.53 24.93
C ARG A 250 3.14 -28.57 25.29
N PRO A 251 2.84 -28.79 26.59
CA PRO A 251 1.85 -29.76 27.03
C PRO A 251 0.48 -29.62 26.34
N GLU A 252 0.04 -28.39 26.09
CA GLU A 252 -1.26 -28.09 25.46
C GLU A 252 -1.30 -28.61 24.01
N ILE A 253 -0.21 -28.44 23.26
CA ILE A 253 -0.07 -28.92 21.88
C ILE A 253 -0.07 -30.45 21.85
N ALA A 254 0.62 -31.09 22.81
CA ALA A 254 0.64 -32.55 22.93
C ALA A 254 -0.78 -33.10 23.21
N GLN A 255 -1.56 -32.43 24.07
CA GLN A 255 -2.95 -32.82 24.35
C GLN A 255 -3.83 -32.70 23.10
N THR A 256 -3.74 -31.59 22.36
CA THR A 256 -4.49 -31.39 21.11
C THR A 256 -4.19 -32.49 20.09
N ALA A 257 -2.92 -32.85 19.93
CA ALA A 257 -2.52 -33.91 19.00
C ALA A 257 -3.07 -35.30 19.39
N VAL A 258 -3.13 -35.61 20.69
CA VAL A 258 -3.79 -36.84 21.19
C VAL A 258 -5.30 -36.81 20.93
N GLN A 259 -5.96 -35.67 21.14
CA GLN A 259 -7.40 -35.50 20.89
C GLN A 259 -7.76 -35.67 19.41
N LEU A 260 -6.88 -35.21 18.52
CA LEU A 260 -7.02 -35.36 17.06
C LEU A 260 -6.82 -36.80 16.56
N GLY A 261 -6.47 -37.74 17.45
CA GLY A 261 -6.19 -39.12 17.08
C GLY A 261 -4.91 -39.28 16.27
N ILE A 262 -3.99 -38.31 16.38
CA ILE A 262 -2.74 -38.34 15.63
C ILE A 262 -1.82 -39.35 16.28
N GLU A 263 -1.52 -40.42 15.53
CA GLU A 263 -0.57 -41.41 15.98
C GLU A 263 0.84 -40.85 15.90
N PHE A 264 1.41 -40.43 17.03
CA PHE A 264 2.84 -40.12 17.16
C PHE A 264 3.75 -41.35 16.95
N ARG A 265 3.19 -42.51 16.56
CA ARG A 265 3.96 -43.72 16.23
C ARG A 265 4.84 -43.44 15.01
N GLY A 266 6.09 -43.06 15.27
CA GLY A 266 7.10 -42.81 14.25
C GLY A 266 7.56 -41.35 14.16
N ILE A 267 6.96 -40.42 14.91
CA ILE A 267 7.44 -39.03 14.99
C ILE A 267 8.37 -38.92 16.20
N LYS A 268 9.65 -38.63 15.97
CA LYS A 268 10.61 -38.40 17.05
C LYS A 268 10.35 -37.02 17.65
N THR A 269 10.31 -36.94 18.98
CA THR A 269 10.12 -35.70 19.72
C THR A 269 11.21 -35.50 20.75
N GLN A 270 11.59 -34.25 21.01
CA GLN A 270 12.54 -33.87 22.03
C GLN A 270 12.06 -32.64 22.81
N ALA A 271 12.47 -32.53 24.07
CA ALA A 271 12.05 -31.41 24.91
C ALA A 271 12.58 -30.06 24.39
N THR A 272 13.80 -30.03 23.86
CA THR A 272 14.46 -28.83 23.34
C THR A 272 15.13 -29.14 22.00
N LEU A 273 15.30 -28.11 21.17
CA LEU A 273 16.06 -28.20 19.92
C LEU A 273 17.52 -28.62 20.18
N MET A 274 18.11 -28.18 21.30
CA MET A 274 19.46 -28.57 21.71
C MET A 274 19.57 -30.09 21.91
N ASN A 275 18.68 -30.69 22.69
CA ASN A 275 18.65 -32.15 22.90
C ASN A 275 18.45 -32.91 21.59
N ALA A 276 17.64 -32.33 20.69
CA ALA A 276 17.41 -32.91 19.38
C ALA A 276 18.67 -32.93 18.52
N LEU A 277 19.41 -31.82 18.47
CA LEU A 277 20.64 -31.72 17.70
C LEU A 277 21.76 -32.61 18.25
N GLU A 278 21.90 -32.73 19.57
CA GLU A 278 22.93 -33.58 20.22
C GLU A 278 22.82 -35.07 19.86
N LEU A 279 21.62 -35.55 19.52
CA LEU A 279 21.42 -36.94 19.09
C LEU A 279 21.96 -37.23 17.67
N TYR A 280 22.22 -36.17 16.89
CA TYR A 280 22.56 -36.24 15.46
C TYR A 280 23.80 -35.43 15.08
N SER A 281 24.51 -34.89 16.09
CA SER A 281 25.75 -34.12 15.94
C SER A 281 26.95 -35.00 15.59
#